data_AF-A0A658NLL2-F1
#
_entry.id   AF-A0A658NLL2-F1
#
_cell.length_a   1.000
_cell.length_b   1.000
_cell.length_c   1.000
_cell.angle_alpha   90.00
_cell.angle_beta   90.00
_cell.angle_gamma   90.00
#
_symmetry.space_group_name_H-M   'P 1'
#
loop_
_entity.id
_entity.type
_entity.pdbx_description
1 polymer ?
#
loop_
_entity_poly.entity_id
_entity_poly.type
_entity_poly.pdbx_seq_one_letter_code
_entity_poly.pdbx_strand_id
1 'polypeptide(L)'
;HAAAYKHVPIVEQNMIEGVHNNVFATWYTAEAALECRVEAFVLISTDKAVNPTNVMGATKRLAEIVLQGLQQRSLATRFSMV
;
A
#
# COMPACT_ATOMS: atom_id res chain seq x y z
N HIS A 1 -4.48 -1.77 7.38
CA HIS A 1 -3.97 -0.44 7.04
C HIS A 1 -4.93 0.25 6.07
N ALA A 2 -5.62 1.29 6.55
CA ALA A 2 -6.62 2.04 5.78
C ALA A 2 -6.24 3.52 5.52
N ALA A 3 -5.10 3.96 6.04
CA ALA A 3 -4.61 5.32 5.80
C ALA A 3 -4.10 5.45 4.36
N ALA A 4 -4.55 6.49 3.65
CA ALA A 4 -4.08 6.84 2.31
C ALA A 4 -4.65 8.20 1.88
N TYR A 5 -3.94 8.88 0.99
CA TYR A 5 -4.56 9.89 0.13
C TYR A 5 -5.36 9.19 -0.97
N LYS A 6 -6.68 9.42 -0.95
CA LYS A 6 -7.65 8.72 -1.82
C LYS A 6 -8.24 9.59 -2.93
N HIS A 7 -8.12 10.91 -2.83
CA HIS A 7 -8.71 11.84 -3.79
C HIS A 7 -7.74 12.05 -4.95
N VAL A 8 -8.15 11.65 -6.16
CA VAL A 8 -7.32 11.77 -7.37
C VAL A 8 -6.78 13.20 -7.56
N PRO A 9 -7.59 14.28 -7.52
CA PRO A 9 -7.06 15.63 -7.76
C PRO A 9 -5.97 16.06 -6.76
N ILE A 10 -6.11 15.67 -5.50
CA ILE A 10 -5.15 16.01 -4.43
C ILE A 10 -3.82 15.33 -4.70
N VAL A 11 -3.84 14.05 -5.09
CA VAL A 11 -2.61 13.28 -5.34
C VAL A 11 -1.93 13.69 -6.63
N GLU A 12 -2.68 14.01 -7.70
CA GLU A 12 -2.11 14.55 -8.94
C GLU A 12 -1.36 15.87 -8.69
N GLN A 13 -1.91 16.74 -7.83
CA GLN A 13 -1.27 18.01 -7.47
C GLN A 13 -0.12 17.85 -6.46
N ASN A 14 -0.09 16.75 -5.70
CA ASN A 14 0.87 16.51 -4.62
C ASN A 14 1.47 15.10 -4.73
N MET A 15 2.08 14.79 -5.88
CA MET A 15 2.52 13.43 -6.21
C MET A 15 3.51 12.86 -5.21
N ILE A 16 4.44 13.68 -4.72
CA ILE A 16 5.48 13.26 -3.75
C ILE A 16 4.82 12.80 -2.45
N GLU A 17 3.87 13.58 -1.93
CA GLU A 17 3.10 13.23 -0.72
C GLU A 17 2.21 12.01 -0.95
N GLY A 18 1.65 11.88 -2.16
CA GLY A 18 0.91 10.69 -2.60
C GLY A 18 1.77 9.43 -2.51
N VAL A 19 2.98 9.46 -3.05
CA VAL A 19 3.93 8.34 -2.99
C VAL A 19 4.37 8.07 -1.55
N HIS A 20 4.75 9.11 -0.80
CA HIS A 20 5.23 8.96 0.57
C HIS A 20 4.16 8.31 1.47
N ASN A 21 2.94 8.81 1.43
CA ASN A 21 1.86 8.29 2.25
C ASN A 21 1.34 6.93 1.76
N ASN A 22 1.05 6.78 0.46
CA ASN A 22 0.39 5.55 0.00
C ASN A 22 1.36 4.37 -0.13
N VAL A 23 2.63 4.62 -0.48
CA VAL A 23 3.62 3.57 -0.77
C VAL A 23 4.53 3.34 0.42
N PHE A 24 5.29 4.37 0.83
CA PHE A 24 6.30 4.21 1.88
C PHE A 24 5.67 3.97 3.25
N ALA A 25 4.58 4.66 3.60
CA ALA A 25 3.88 4.36 4.85
C ALA A 25 3.29 2.94 4.87
N THR A 26 2.79 2.43 3.73
CA THR A 26 2.38 1.02 3.62
C THR A 26 3.56 0.10 3.87
N TRP A 27 4.73 0.35 3.25
CA TRP A 27 5.94 -0.43 3.47
C TRP A 27 6.33 -0.43 4.97
N TYR A 28 6.51 0.73 5.58
CA TYR A 28 6.94 0.82 6.98
C TYR A 28 5.97 0.11 7.93
N THR A 29 4.66 0.29 7.73
CA THR A 29 3.67 -0.38 8.58
C THR A 29 3.67 -1.90 8.36
N ALA A 30 3.89 -2.37 7.14
CA ALA A 30 3.93 -3.79 6.81
C ALA A 30 5.21 -4.48 7.32
N GLU A 31 6.37 -3.83 7.26
CA GLU A 31 7.61 -4.34 7.90
C GLU A 31 7.45 -4.40 9.40
N ALA A 32 6.91 -3.35 10.04
CA ALA A 32 6.63 -3.38 11.48
C ALA A 32 5.69 -4.54 11.86
N ALA A 33 4.67 -4.81 11.05
CA ALA A 33 3.78 -5.96 11.27
C ALA A 33 4.53 -7.30 11.18
N LEU A 34 5.50 -7.41 10.26
CA LEU A 34 6.36 -8.59 10.10
C LEU A 34 7.31 -8.77 11.30
N GLU A 35 7.96 -7.69 11.74
CA GLU A 35 8.85 -7.67 12.92
C GLU A 35 8.09 -8.04 14.20
N CYS A 36 6.87 -7.53 14.36
CA CYS A 36 5.99 -7.84 15.48
C CYS A 36 5.25 -9.18 15.35
N ARG A 37 5.43 -9.92 14.25
CA ARG A 37 4.76 -11.20 13.96
C ARG A 37 3.23 -11.13 14.10
N VAL A 38 2.64 -10.04 13.62
CA VAL A 38 1.18 -9.89 13.56
C VAL A 38 0.61 -11.00 12.68
N GLU A 39 -0.50 -11.60 13.08
CA GLU A 39 -1.09 -12.73 12.32
C GLU A 39 -1.55 -12.31 10.91
N ALA A 40 -2.19 -11.15 10.79
CA ALA A 40 -2.74 -10.66 9.53
C ALA A 40 -2.59 -9.15 9.35
N PHE A 41 -2.18 -8.75 8.15
CA PHE A 41 -2.13 -7.36 7.70
C PHE A 41 -2.98 -7.20 6.45
N VAL A 42 -4.05 -6.40 6.54
CA VAL A 42 -4.96 -6.13 5.43
C VAL A 42 -4.74 -4.70 4.92
N LEU A 43 -4.36 -4.51 3.66
CA LEU A 43 -4.33 -3.20 3.01
C LEU A 43 -5.65 -2.91 2.30
N ILE A 44 -6.20 -1.72 2.53
CA ILE A 44 -7.34 -1.23 1.76
C ILE A 44 -6.82 -0.59 0.46
N SER A 45 -7.04 -1.28 -0.66
CA SER A 45 -6.72 -0.84 -2.02
C SER A 45 -7.97 -0.25 -2.70
N THR A 46 -8.02 -0.28 -4.03
CA THR A 46 -9.09 0.30 -4.85
C THR A 46 -9.05 -0.29 -6.27
N ASP A 47 -10.21 -0.32 -6.92
CA ASP A 47 -10.37 -0.61 -8.36
C ASP A 47 -9.40 0.16 -9.29
N LYS A 48 -9.03 1.39 -8.92
CA LYS A 48 -8.07 2.24 -9.66
C LYS A 48 -6.64 1.70 -9.67
N ALA A 49 -6.31 0.69 -8.86
CA ALA A 49 -5.01 0.04 -8.86
C ALA A 49 -4.86 -1.01 -9.98
N VAL A 50 -5.96 -1.53 -10.54
CA VAL A 50 -5.93 -2.64 -11.52
C VAL A 50 -5.25 -2.24 -12.84
N ASN A 51 -5.63 -1.09 -13.40
CA ASN A 51 -5.03 -0.51 -14.60
C ASN A 51 -4.96 1.01 -14.41
N PRO A 52 -3.97 1.51 -13.64
CA PRO A 52 -3.97 2.86 -13.14
C PRO A 52 -3.83 3.88 -14.28
N THR A 53 -4.80 4.79 -14.39
CA THR A 53 -4.81 5.91 -15.34
C THR A 53 -4.48 7.25 -14.67
N ASN A 54 -4.11 7.22 -13.39
CA ASN A 54 -3.77 8.38 -12.56
C ASN A 54 -2.73 7.96 -11.50
N VAL A 55 -1.98 8.93 -11.00
CA VAL A 55 -0.93 8.78 -9.98
C VAL A 55 -1.50 8.18 -8.70
N MET A 56 -2.71 8.57 -8.29
CA MET A 56 -3.35 7.99 -7.10
C MET A 56 -3.49 6.46 -7.23
N GLY A 57 -4.07 5.98 -8.34
CA GLY A 57 -4.18 4.56 -8.64
C GLY A 57 -2.82 3.88 -8.76
N ALA A 58 -1.84 4.54 -9.38
CA ALA A 58 -0.48 4.02 -9.53
C ALA A 58 0.20 3.82 -8.17
N THR A 59 0.04 4.76 -7.22
CA THR A 59 0.58 4.60 -5.86
C THR A 59 -0.07 3.45 -5.12
N LYS A 60 -1.38 3.22 -5.30
CA LYS A 60 -2.06 2.05 -4.74
C LYS A 60 -1.57 0.75 -5.35
N ARG A 61 -1.37 0.70 -6.66
CA ARG A 61 -0.78 -0.45 -7.33
C ARG A 61 0.63 -0.76 -6.82
N LEU A 62 1.45 0.27 -6.61
CA LEU A 62 2.79 0.07 -6.05
C LEU A 62 2.73 -0.45 -4.61
N ALA A 63 1.80 0.03 -3.79
CA ALA A 63 1.57 -0.47 -2.44
C ALA A 63 1.16 -1.96 -2.41
N GLU A 64 0.35 -2.41 -3.39
CA GLU A 64 0.02 -3.83 -3.56
C GLU A 64 1.28 -4.67 -3.86
N ILE A 65 2.12 -4.20 -4.78
CA ILE A 65 3.37 -4.87 -5.16
C ILE A 65 4.33 -4.95 -3.97
N VAL A 66 4.42 -3.90 -3.16
CA VAL A 66 5.20 -3.90 -1.91
C VAL A 66 4.74 -5.04 -0.99
N LEU A 67 3.43 -5.17 -0.76
CA LEU A 67 2.91 -6.27 0.07
C LEU A 67 3.16 -7.65 -0.54
N GLN A 68 3.05 -7.80 -1.85
CA GLN A 68 3.39 -9.05 -2.53
C GLN A 68 4.86 -9.43 -2.31
N GLY A 69 5.77 -8.45 -2.38
CA GLY A 69 7.19 -8.66 -2.07
C GLY A 69 7.44 -9.05 -0.61
N LEU A 70 6.76 -8.41 0.34
CA LEU A 70 6.87 -8.74 1.76
C LEU A 70 6.26 -10.11 2.10
N GLN A 71 5.17 -10.50 1.43
CA GLN A 71 4.57 -11.82 1.60
C GLN A 71 5.54 -12.95 1.23
N GLN A 72 6.42 -12.75 0.25
CA GLN A 72 7.46 -13.73 -0.12
C GLN A 72 8.54 -13.88 0.95
N ARG A 73 8.75 -12.86 1.79
CA ARG A 73 9.71 -12.86 2.90
C ARG A 73 9.09 -13.33 4.23
N SER A 74 7.76 -13.41 4.30
CA SER A 74 7.06 -13.67 5.56
C SER A 74 6.92 -15.15 5.88
N LEU A 75 7.18 -15.51 7.14
CA LEU A 75 6.98 -16.86 7.67
C LEU A 75 5.71 -16.98 8.55
N ALA A 76 5.13 -15.86 8.98
CA ALA A 76 4.03 -15.84 9.95
C ALA A 76 2.95 -14.82 9.59
N THR A 77 3.33 -13.58 9.27
CA THR A 77 2.38 -12.53 8.92
C THR A 77 1.77 -12.76 7.55
N ARG A 78 0.45 -12.88 7.50
CA ARG A 78 -0.32 -12.98 6.25
C ARG A 78 -0.68 -11.59 5.76
N PHE A 79 -0.26 -11.24 4.55
CA PHE A 79 -0.61 -10.00 3.88
C PHE A 79 -1.76 -10.24 2.91
N SER A 80 -2.79 -9.40 3.00
CA SER A 80 -3.91 -9.40 2.05
C SER A 80 -4.31 -7.97 1.66
N MET A 81 -5.02 -7.86 0.55
CA MET A 81 -5.40 -6.60 -0.09
C MET A 81 -6.87 -6.70 -0.47
N VAL A 82 -7.65 -5.65 -0.22
CA VAL A 82 -9.09 -5.58 -0.51
C VAL A 82 -9.47 -4.30 -1.23
#